data_AF-X1Q063-F1
#
_entry.id   AF-X1Q063-F1
#
_cell.length_a   1.000
_cell.length_b   1.000
_cell.length_c   1.000
_cell.angle_alpha   90.00
_cell.angle_beta   90.00
_cell.angle_gamma   90.00
#
_symmetry.space_group_name_H-M   'P 1'
#
loop_
_entity.id
_entity.type
_entity.pdbx_description
1 polymer ?
#
loop_
_entity_poly.entity_id
_entity_poly.type
_entity_poly.pdbx_seq_one_letter_code
_entity_poly.pdbx_strand_id
1 'polypeptide(L)' 'MNSKDNSRQRVGNYARVSSQEQAVEGVSIDAQVAALKANAKIQGWEIVDEYIDGGYSG' A
#
# COMPACT_ATOMS: atom_id res chain seq x y z
N MET A 1 -15.97 9.02 30.79
CA MET A 1 -15.25 8.21 29.78
C MET A 1 -14.81 9.14 28.67
N ASN A 2 -13.49 9.37 28.50
CA ASN A 2 -13.00 10.18 27.39
C ASN A 2 -13.16 9.38 26.09
N SER A 3 -14.10 9.80 25.26
CA SER A 3 -14.17 9.46 23.85
C SER A 3 -12.87 9.95 23.19
N LYS A 4 -11.84 9.10 23.20
CA LYS A 4 -10.69 9.32 22.32
C LYS A 4 -11.25 9.36 20.91
N ASP A 5 -10.98 10.47 20.26
CA ASP A 5 -11.29 10.78 18.89
C ASP A 5 -11.26 9.52 18.02
N ASN A 6 -12.36 9.28 17.28
CA ASN A 6 -12.57 8.10 16.45
C ASN A 6 -11.68 8.14 15.18
N SER A 7 -10.55 8.85 15.22
CA SER A 7 -9.61 8.97 14.10
C SER A 7 -8.99 7.62 13.84
N ARG A 8 -9.43 6.97 12.76
CA ARG A 8 -8.67 5.88 12.17
C ARG A 8 -7.31 6.44 11.76
N GLN A 9 -6.25 5.71 12.10
CA GLN A 9 -4.91 6.05 11.67
C GLN A 9 -4.89 6.10 10.14
N ARG A 10 -4.54 7.27 9.58
CA ARG A 10 -4.46 7.47 8.13
C ARG A 10 -3.08 7.06 7.64
N VAL A 11 -3.03 6.26 6.59
CA VAL A 11 -1.79 5.71 6.01
C VAL A 11 -1.80 5.81 4.49
N GLY A 12 -0.63 6.02 3.89
CA GLY A 12 -0.41 5.91 2.46
C GLY A 12 0.34 4.63 2.12
N ASN A 13 -0.06 3.95 1.05
CA ASN A 13 0.67 2.77 0.55
C ASN A 13 1.70 3.22 -0.48
N TYR A 14 2.91 2.66 -0.43
CA TYR A 14 3.93 2.86 -1.47
C TYR A 14 4.45 1.50 -1.93
N ALA A 15 4.40 1.26 -3.24
CA ALA A 15 4.92 0.05 -3.87
C ALA A 15 5.82 0.45 -5.05
N ARG A 16 6.96 -0.22 -5.22
CA ARG A 16 7.92 0.07 -6.29
C ARG A 16 8.57 -1.19 -6.84
N VAL A 17 8.95 -1.14 -8.10
CA VAL A 17 9.79 -2.15 -8.76
C VAL A 17 10.93 -1.44 -9.47
N SER A 18 12.15 -1.98 -9.37
CA SER A 18 13.33 -1.39 -10.01
C SER A 18 13.42 -1.69 -11.51
N SER A 19 12.77 -2.76 -11.98
CA SER A 19 12.75 -3.17 -13.39
C SER A 19 11.37 -3.74 -13.76
N GLN A 20 10.93 -3.53 -15.01
CA GLN A 20 9.69 -4.12 -15.53
C GLN A 20 9.72 -5.66 -15.49
N GLU A 21 10.89 -6.27 -15.70
CA GLU A 21 11.09 -7.72 -15.52
C GLU A 21 10.81 -8.19 -14.07
N GLN A 22 11.11 -7.37 -13.06
CA GLN A 22 10.79 -7.70 -11.66
C GLN A 22 9.30 -7.50 -11.32
N ALA A 23 8.58 -6.72 -12.13
CA ALA A 23 7.12 -6.59 -12.01
C ALA A 23 6.41 -7.88 -12.46
N VAL A 24 7.03 -8.62 -13.39
CA VAL A 24 6.48 -9.83 -14.01
C VAL A 24 6.99 -11.10 -13.34
N GLU A 25 8.29 -11.18 -13.01
CA GLU A 25 8.96 -12.38 -12.47
C GLU A 25 9.15 -12.35 -10.93
N GLY A 26 9.01 -11.19 -10.28
CA GLY A 26 9.16 -11.01 -8.82
C GLY A 26 7.84 -10.97 -8.05
N VAL A 27 7.86 -10.50 -6.78
CA VAL A 27 6.61 -10.12 -6.09
C VAL A 27 6.04 -8.91 -6.83
N SER A 28 5.03 -9.19 -7.66
CA SER A 28 4.33 -8.16 -8.45
C SER A 28 3.88 -7.01 -7.57
N ILE A 29 3.81 -5.81 -8.14
CA ILE A 29 3.28 -4.62 -7.46
C ILE A 29 1.91 -4.93 -6.83
N ASP A 30 1.05 -5.65 -7.55
CA ASP A 30 -0.26 -6.10 -7.05
C ASP A 30 -0.16 -6.92 -5.76
N ALA A 31 0.80 -7.84 -5.67
CA ALA A 31 1.01 -8.63 -4.47
C ALA A 31 1.50 -7.76 -3.29
N GLN A 32 2.37 -6.77 -3.54
CA GLN A 32 2.81 -5.81 -2.52
C GLN A 32 1.63 -4.96 -2.01
N VAL A 33 0.83 -4.41 -2.93
CA VAL A 33 -0.35 -3.60 -2.60
C VAL A 33 -1.38 -4.42 -1.84
N ALA A 34 -1.63 -5.67 -2.25
CA ALA A 34 -2.56 -6.57 -1.57
C ALA A 34 -2.12 -6.85 -0.12
N ALA A 35 -0.82 -7.08 0.12
CA ALA A 35 -0.29 -7.28 1.45
C ALA A 35 -0.43 -6.02 2.34
N LEU A 36 -0.16 -4.84 1.78
CA LEU A 36 -0.32 -3.56 2.49
C LEU A 36 -1.79 -3.30 2.85
N LYS A 37 -2.71 -3.55 1.93
CA LYS A 37 -4.17 -3.46 2.17
C LYS A 37 -4.63 -4.41 3.27
N ALA A 38 -4.17 -5.66 3.24
CA ALA A 38 -4.51 -6.64 4.26
C ALA A 38 -4.02 -6.20 5.66
N ASN A 39 -2.79 -5.68 5.74
CA ASN A 39 -2.24 -5.17 6.99
C ASN A 39 -3.03 -3.95 7.51
N ALA A 40 -3.30 -2.96 6.66
CA ALA A 40 -4.10 -1.79 7.03
C ALA A 40 -5.50 -2.20 7.54
N LYS A 41 -6.12 -3.20 6.91
CA LYS A 41 -7.41 -3.75 7.35
C LYS A 41 -7.34 -4.40 8.73
N ILE A 42 -6.31 -5.21 8.99
CA ILE A 42 -6.10 -5.86 10.31
C ILE A 42 -5.90 -4.82 11.41
N GLN A 43 -5.18 -3.74 11.09
CA GLN A 43 -4.88 -2.66 12.03
C GLN A 43 -6.01 -1.63 12.18
N GLY A 44 -7.07 -1.71 11.36
CA GLY A 44 -8.16 -0.75 11.35
C GLY A 44 -7.76 0.64 10.83
N TRP A 45 -6.70 0.70 10.02
CA TRP A 45 -6.20 1.93 9.42
C TRP A 45 -7.02 2.34 8.19
N GLU A 46 -7.03 3.64 7.92
CA GLU A 46 -7.63 4.22 6.72
C GLU A 46 -6.52 4.47 5.69
N ILE A 47 -6.60 3.79 4.54
CA ILE A 47 -5.71 4.07 3.43
C ILE A 47 -6.22 5.31 2.71
N VAL A 48 -5.41 6.37 2.68
CA VAL A 48 -5.78 7.65 2.05
C VAL A 48 -5.32 7.76 0.60
N ASP A 49 -4.24 7.06 0.24
CA ASP A 49 -3.67 7.11 -1.10
C ASP A 49 -2.73 5.92 -1.35
N GLU A 50 -2.48 5.62 -2.63
CA GLU A 50 -1.60 4.53 -3.08
C GLU A 50 -0.64 5.03 -4.16
N TYR A 51 0.65 5.02 -3.85
CA TYR A 51 1.72 5.50 -4.72
C TYR A 51 2.46 4.31 -5.31
N ILE A 52 2.31 4.11 -6.62
CA ILE A 52 2.93 3.00 -7.34
C ILE A 52 4.02 3.54 -8.26
N ASP A 53 5.27 3.23 -7.94
CA ASP A 53 6.42 3.49 -8.80
C ASP A 53 6.73 2.24 -9.63
N GLY A 54 5.90 2.04 -10.67
CA GLY A 54 5.92 0.86 -11.52
C GLY A 54 7.04 0.82 -12.57
N GLY A 55 7.99 1.76 -12.52
CA GLY A 55 8.91 1.98 -13.65
C GLY A 55 8.11 2.28 -14.92
N TYR A 56 7.33 3.35 -14.92
CA TYR A 56 6.73 3.88 -16.14
C TYR A 56 7.86 4.25 -17.11
N SER A 57 8.11 3.39 -18.09
CA SER A 57 8.62 3.87 -19.38
C SER A 57 7.46 4.63 -20.00
N GLY A 58 7.64 5.95 -20.15
CA GLY A 58 6.87 6.72 -21.13
C GLY A 58 7.18 6.28 -22.55
#